data_AF-A0A821I395-F1
#
_entry.id   AF-A0A821I395-F1
#
_cell.length_a   1.000
_cell.length_b   1.000
_cell.length_c   1.000
_cell.angle_alpha   90.00
_cell.angle_beta   90.00
_cell.angle_gamma   90.00
#
_symmetry.space_group_name_H-M   'P 1'
#
loop_
_entity.id
_entity.type
_entity.pdbx_description
1 polymer ?
#
loop_
_entity_poly.entity_id
_entity_poly.type
_entity_poly.pdbx_seq_one_letter_code
_entity_poly.pdbx_strand_id
1 'polypeptide(L)'
;MVGKKRVINIEWSLILVIANEIPGDFIECGVWRSGSSIFVRAVFKALNINDRHVWLTDSFHDLPKAKTNNDNDHWSKKEYLKVSLEEVEENFRSFNLLDNQVHFCKGYFIDSLSRCNVSNIAVLRMDGDMYGSTMD
;
A
#
# COMPACT_ATOMS: atom_id res chain seq x y z
N MET A 1 -10.88 -3.35 2.75
CA MET A 1 -11.33 -4.59 3.43
C MET A 1 -10.70 -4.84 4.80
N VAL A 2 -9.68 -4.07 5.19
CA VAL A 2 -8.93 -4.31 6.43
C VAL A 2 -9.78 -4.10 7.70
N GLY A 3 -10.88 -3.35 7.61
CA GLY A 3 -11.82 -3.14 8.70
C GLY A 3 -11.26 -2.20 9.79
N LYS A 4 -12.16 -1.77 10.70
CA LYS A 4 -11.89 -0.67 11.64
C LYS A 4 -10.65 -0.88 12.51
N LYS A 5 -10.46 -2.10 13.05
CA LYS A 5 -9.32 -2.40 13.95
C LYS A 5 -7.97 -2.19 13.28
N ARG A 6 -7.82 -2.59 12.01
CA ARG A 6 -6.56 -2.42 11.25
C ARG A 6 -6.36 -0.98 10.81
N VAL A 7 -7.42 -0.24 10.47
CA VAL A 7 -7.32 1.22 10.22
C VAL A 7 -6.84 1.96 11.46
N ILE A 8 -7.38 1.63 12.64
CA ILE A 8 -6.90 2.18 13.91
C ILE A 8 -5.42 1.83 14.10
N ASN A 9 -4.99 0.60 13.85
CA ASN A 9 -3.57 0.25 13.96
C ASN A 9 -2.66 1.07 13.02
N ILE A 10 -3.11 1.38 11.80
CA ILE A 10 -2.41 2.30 10.88
C ILE A 10 -2.31 3.69 11.51
N GLU A 11 -3.42 4.24 12.01
CA GLU A 11 -3.46 5.54 12.70
C GLU A 11 -2.46 5.60 13.86
N TRP A 12 -2.46 4.58 14.73
CA TRP A 12 -1.51 4.50 15.85
C TRP A 12 -0.05 4.45 15.40
N SER A 13 0.24 3.72 14.31
CA SER A 13 1.59 3.66 13.75
C SER A 13 2.03 5.03 13.21
N LEU A 14 1.14 5.75 12.53
CA LEU A 14 1.40 7.12 12.07
C LEU A 14 1.63 8.08 13.25
N ILE A 15 0.79 8.02 14.29
CA ILE A 15 0.95 8.84 15.50
C ILE A 15 2.33 8.61 16.11
N LEU A 16 2.75 7.35 16.25
CA LEU A 16 4.04 7.00 16.84
C LEU A 16 5.21 7.56 16.02
N VAL A 17 5.22 7.34 14.70
CA VAL A 17 6.35 7.81 13.87
C VAL A 17 6.40 9.33 13.74
N ILE A 18 5.24 10.01 13.74
CA ILE A 18 5.16 11.47 13.69
C ILE A 18 5.62 12.07 15.03
N ALA A 19 5.08 11.59 16.15
CA ALA A 19 5.39 12.13 17.48
C ALA A 19 6.85 11.91 17.90
N ASN A 20 7.49 10.86 17.41
CA ASN A 20 8.91 10.56 17.68
C ASN A 20 9.84 11.03 16.56
N GLU A 21 9.33 11.80 15.59
CA GLU A 21 10.11 12.35 14.47
C GLU A 21 10.90 11.27 13.69
N ILE A 22 10.38 10.05 13.61
CA ILE A 22 11.02 8.94 12.89
C ILE A 22 10.97 9.26 11.39
N PRO A 23 12.10 9.45 10.69
CA PRO A 23 12.10 9.87 9.30
C PRO A 23 11.60 8.76 8.37
N GLY A 24 11.02 9.14 7.23
CA GLY A 24 10.65 8.23 6.16
C GLY A 24 9.17 8.20 5.82
N ASP A 25 8.87 7.43 4.78
CA ASP A 25 7.58 7.38 4.13
C ASP A 25 6.69 6.26 4.67
N PHE A 26 5.42 6.26 4.24
CA PHE A 26 4.52 5.13 4.37
C PHE A 26 4.54 4.31 3.07
N ILE A 27 4.63 2.98 3.19
CA ILE A 27 4.51 2.07 2.06
C ILE A 27 3.52 0.94 2.37
N GLU A 28 2.66 0.64 1.40
CA GLU A 28 1.72 -0.49 1.44
C GLU A 28 2.04 -1.49 0.32
N CYS A 29 2.18 -2.76 0.68
CA CYS A 29 2.43 -3.87 -0.24
C CYS A 29 1.19 -4.75 -0.32
N GLY A 30 0.39 -4.54 -1.37
CA GLY A 30 -0.95 -5.09 -1.52
C GLY A 30 -2.00 -4.06 -1.12
N VAL A 31 -2.54 -3.35 -2.11
CA VAL A 31 -3.37 -2.16 -1.88
C VAL A 31 -4.84 -2.39 -2.23
N TRP A 32 -5.14 -3.34 -3.12
CA TRP A 32 -6.49 -3.57 -3.67
C TRP A 32 -7.12 -2.24 -4.14
N ARG A 33 -8.25 -1.83 -3.57
CA ARG A 33 -8.93 -0.54 -3.84
C ARG A 33 -8.39 0.63 -2.99
N SER A 34 -7.14 0.55 -2.54
CA SER A 34 -6.35 1.60 -1.89
C SER A 34 -6.90 2.31 -0.64
N GLY A 35 -7.98 1.82 -0.03
CA GLY A 35 -8.63 2.51 1.10
C GLY A 35 -7.71 2.81 2.30
N SER A 36 -6.73 1.94 2.58
CA SER A 36 -5.73 2.18 3.63
C SER A 36 -4.77 3.32 3.26
N SER A 37 -4.19 3.27 2.06
CA SER A 37 -3.30 4.32 1.56
C SER A 37 -4.00 5.68 1.39
N ILE A 38 -5.27 5.69 0.97
CA ILE A 38 -6.11 6.91 0.94
C ILE A 38 -6.26 7.49 2.35
N PHE A 39 -6.51 6.64 3.35
CA PHE A 39 -6.58 7.07 4.75
C PHE A 39 -5.27 7.70 5.22
N VAL A 40 -4.11 7.08 4.93
CA VAL A 40 -2.80 7.67 5.28
C VAL A 40 -2.59 9.02 4.61
N ARG A 41 -2.87 9.13 3.31
CA ARG A 41 -2.74 10.39 2.58
C ARG A 41 -3.65 11.47 3.18
N ALA A 42 -4.87 11.11 3.59
CA ALA A 42 -5.79 12.02 4.27
C ALA A 42 -5.25 12.53 5.61
N VAL A 43 -4.62 11.66 6.41
CA VAL A 43 -3.96 12.03 7.67
C VAL A 43 -2.83 13.03 7.41
N PHE A 44 -1.95 12.76 6.44
CA PHE A 44 -0.88 13.71 6.08
C PHE A 44 -1.43 15.06 5.65
N LYS A 45 -2.50 15.09 4.84
CA LYS A 45 -3.16 16.34 4.44
C LYS A 45 -3.75 17.10 5.64
N ALA A 46 -4.45 16.39 6.53
CA ALA A 46 -5.08 16.98 7.72
C ALA A 46 -4.06 17.58 8.70
N LEU A 47 -2.86 17.00 8.76
CA LEU A 47 -1.77 17.45 9.63
C LEU A 47 -0.77 18.38 8.92
N ASN A 48 -1.02 18.75 7.66
CA ASN A 48 -0.11 19.55 6.82
C ASN A 48 1.31 18.95 6.70
N ILE A 49 1.42 17.62 6.71
CA ILE A 49 2.67 16.89 6.50
C ILE A 49 2.93 16.83 5.00
N ASN A 50 3.95 17.55 4.54
CA ASN A 50 4.30 17.69 3.13
C ASN A 50 5.67 17.07 2.76
N ASP A 51 6.36 16.52 3.75
CA ASP A 51 7.72 15.95 3.65
C ASP A 51 7.74 14.41 3.73
N ARG A 52 6.56 13.77 3.69
CA ARG A 52 6.38 12.32 3.66
C ARG A 52 5.50 11.90 2.51
N HIS A 53 5.79 10.76 1.92
CA HIS A 53 5.05 10.21 0.79
C HIS A 53 4.31 8.92 1.15
N VAL A 54 3.32 8.57 0.33
CA VAL A 54 2.52 7.34 0.38
C VAL A 54 2.85 6.53 -0.86
N TRP A 55 3.52 5.40 -0.67
CA TRP A 55 3.91 4.48 -1.73
C TRP A 55 2.96 3.28 -1.79
N LEU A 56 2.35 3.08 -2.95
CA LEU A 56 1.45 1.98 -3.23
C LEU A 56 2.18 0.97 -4.12
N THR A 57 2.43 -0.22 -3.59
CA THR A 57 3.06 -1.30 -4.35
C THR A 57 2.02 -2.40 -4.54
N ASP A 58 1.75 -2.73 -5.79
CA ASP A 58 0.74 -3.71 -6.17
C ASP A 58 0.97 -4.14 -7.64
N SER A 59 0.44 -5.29 -8.04
CA SER A 59 0.43 -5.67 -9.44
C SER A 59 -0.52 -4.79 -10.25
N PHE A 60 -1.58 -4.25 -9.61
CA PHE A 60 -2.69 -3.55 -10.25
C PHE A 60 -3.34 -4.37 -11.38
N HIS A 61 -3.33 -5.68 -11.23
CA HIS A 61 -3.85 -6.60 -12.24
C HIS A 61 -4.43 -7.86 -11.59
N ASP A 62 -3.61 -8.68 -10.94
CA ASP A 62 -4.01 -9.93 -10.29
C ASP A 62 -3.03 -10.36 -9.18
N LEU A 63 -3.35 -11.44 -8.47
CA LEU A 63 -2.40 -12.08 -7.56
C LEU A 63 -1.59 -13.14 -8.30
N PRO A 64 -0.28 -13.30 -7.98
CA PRO A 64 0.54 -14.30 -8.62
C PRO A 64 0.04 -15.73 -8.31
N LYS A 65 0.31 -16.67 -9.21
CA LYS A 65 0.10 -18.09 -8.93
C LYS A 65 1.08 -18.57 -7.86
N ALA A 66 0.70 -19.61 -7.14
CA ALA A 66 1.57 -20.21 -6.14
C ALA A 66 2.89 -20.69 -6.78
N LYS A 67 4.02 -20.18 -6.27
CA LYS A 67 5.38 -20.59 -6.71
C LYS A 67 5.97 -21.70 -5.83
N THR A 68 5.44 -21.88 -4.61
CA THR A 68 5.93 -22.84 -3.62
C THR A 68 4.75 -23.59 -2.98
N ASN A 69 5.05 -24.68 -2.27
CA ASN A 69 4.05 -25.44 -1.50
C ASN A 69 3.50 -24.69 -0.27
N ASN A 70 4.08 -23.53 0.07
CA ASN A 70 3.57 -22.67 1.14
C ASN A 70 2.40 -21.79 0.68
N ASP A 71 2.18 -21.70 -0.63
CA ASP A 71 1.09 -20.95 -1.24
C ASP A 71 0.12 -21.88 -1.99
N ASN A 72 -1.06 -21.35 -2.30
CA ASN A 72 -2.00 -22.00 -3.20
C ASN A 72 -2.72 -20.95 -4.08
N ASP A 73 -3.37 -21.42 -5.15
CA ASP A 73 -4.04 -20.55 -6.12
C ASP A 73 -5.43 -20.05 -5.65
N HIS A 74 -5.76 -20.11 -4.36
CA HIS A 74 -7.07 -19.64 -3.88
C HIS A 74 -7.28 -18.15 -4.19
N TRP A 75 -6.25 -17.34 -3.95
CA TRP A 75 -6.32 -15.89 -4.09
C TRP A 75 -6.29 -15.43 -5.55
N SER A 76 -5.44 -16.04 -6.39
CA SER A 76 -5.32 -15.70 -7.81
C SER A 76 -6.60 -15.99 -8.62
N LYS A 77 -7.51 -16.82 -8.10
CA LYS A 77 -8.82 -17.13 -8.70
C LYS A 77 -9.93 -16.13 -8.33
N LYS A 78 -9.66 -15.14 -7.46
CA LYS A 78 -10.67 -14.17 -7.01
C LYS A 78 -10.69 -12.95 -7.93
N GLU A 79 -11.60 -12.94 -8.89
CA GLU A 79 -11.70 -11.82 -9.86
C GLU A 79 -11.88 -10.44 -9.21
N TYR A 80 -12.58 -10.34 -8.07
CA TYR A 80 -12.79 -9.04 -7.40
C TYR A 80 -11.52 -8.45 -6.76
N LEU A 81 -10.44 -9.22 -6.64
CA LEU A 81 -9.14 -8.73 -6.17
C LEU A 81 -8.37 -8.04 -7.29
N LYS A 82 -8.77 -8.22 -8.54
CA LYS A 82 -8.18 -7.55 -9.71
C LYS A 82 -8.70 -6.12 -9.78
N VAL A 83 -7.84 -5.17 -9.43
CA VAL A 83 -8.14 -3.73 -9.45
C VAL A 83 -7.04 -3.06 -10.26
N SER A 84 -7.43 -2.29 -11.28
CA SER A 84 -6.45 -1.64 -12.16
C SER A 84 -5.85 -0.40 -11.49
N LEU A 85 -4.70 0.06 -12.01
CA LEU A 85 -4.06 1.27 -11.52
C LEU A 85 -4.98 2.47 -11.71
N GLU A 86 -5.70 2.51 -12.83
CA GLU A 86 -6.64 3.58 -13.16
C GLU A 86 -7.81 3.62 -12.15
N GLU A 87 -8.34 2.47 -11.73
CA GLU A 87 -9.36 2.41 -10.66
C GLU A 87 -8.78 2.90 -9.32
N VAL A 88 -7.56 2.50 -8.97
CA VAL A 88 -6.89 2.98 -7.76
C VAL A 88 -6.68 4.50 -7.78
N GLU A 89 -6.17 5.04 -8.88
CA GLU A 89 -6.01 6.48 -9.06
C GLU A 89 -7.34 7.21 -8.95
N GLU A 90 -8.40 6.68 -9.56
CA GLU A 90 -9.73 7.28 -9.49
C GLU A 90 -10.28 7.29 -8.07
N ASN A 91 -10.03 6.23 -7.30
CA ASN A 91 -10.36 6.22 -5.88
C ASN A 91 -9.66 7.38 -5.15
N PHE A 92 -8.37 7.65 -5.38
CA PHE A 92 -7.69 8.83 -4.81
C PHE A 92 -8.28 10.16 -5.30
N ARG A 93 -8.59 10.28 -6.60
CA ARG A 93 -9.21 11.48 -7.17
C ARG A 93 -10.55 11.79 -6.54
N SER A 94 -11.36 10.77 -6.26
CA SER A 94 -12.68 10.93 -5.63
C SER A 94 -12.64 11.60 -4.24
N PHE A 95 -11.49 11.52 -3.55
CA PHE A 95 -11.24 12.20 -2.27
C PHE A 95 -10.41 13.49 -2.41
N ASN A 96 -10.05 13.92 -3.62
CA ASN A 96 -9.10 15.01 -3.88
C ASN A 96 -7.74 14.80 -3.15
N LEU A 97 -7.23 13.57 -3.22
CA LEU A 97 -5.99 13.13 -2.56
C LEU A 97 -4.95 12.55 -3.53
N LEU A 98 -5.20 12.60 -4.85
CA LEU A 98 -4.19 12.23 -5.85
C LEU A 98 -3.29 13.45 -6.13
N ASP A 99 -2.08 13.45 -5.58
CA ASP A 99 -1.09 14.52 -5.73
C ASP A 99 0.34 13.98 -5.70
N ASN A 100 1.33 14.88 -5.65
CA ASN A 100 2.76 14.56 -5.67
C ASN A 100 3.27 13.81 -4.42
N GLN A 101 2.44 13.62 -3.39
CA GLN A 101 2.77 12.76 -2.24
C GLN A 101 2.32 11.31 -2.43
N VAL A 102 1.65 10.97 -3.53
CA VAL A 102 1.20 9.60 -3.83
C VAL A 102 2.00 9.02 -4.99
N HIS A 103 2.63 7.87 -4.77
CA HIS A 103 3.45 7.18 -5.76
C HIS A 103 3.00 5.73 -5.93
N PHE A 104 3.07 5.23 -7.17
CA PHE A 104 2.66 3.87 -7.51
C PHE A 104 3.84 3.07 -8.04
N CYS A 105 4.13 1.93 -7.42
CA CYS A 105 5.06 0.93 -7.92
C CYS A 105 4.27 -0.23 -8.53
N LYS A 106 4.07 -0.18 -9.85
CA LYS A 106 3.31 -1.19 -10.58
C LYS A 106 4.13 -2.44 -10.89
N GLY A 107 3.58 -3.60 -10.51
CA GLY A 107 4.11 -4.93 -10.80
C GLY A 107 4.14 -5.82 -9.56
N TYR A 108 4.33 -7.12 -9.75
CA TYR A 108 4.54 -8.05 -8.64
C TYR A 108 5.74 -7.61 -7.78
N PHE A 109 5.69 -7.88 -6.48
CA PHE A 109 6.67 -7.35 -5.52
C PHE A 109 8.12 -7.67 -5.89
N ILE A 110 8.41 -8.92 -6.28
CA ILE A 110 9.74 -9.33 -6.77
C ILE A 110 10.30 -8.45 -7.89
N ASP A 111 9.42 -7.90 -8.74
CA ASP A 111 9.81 -7.08 -9.87
C ASP A 111 9.73 -5.58 -9.57
N SER A 112 8.86 -5.15 -8.65
CA SER A 112 8.50 -3.74 -8.46
C SER A 112 9.17 -3.08 -7.25
N LEU A 113 9.39 -3.81 -6.15
CA LEU A 113 9.91 -3.22 -4.90
C LEU A 113 11.31 -2.63 -5.08
N SER A 114 12.20 -3.32 -5.80
CA SER A 114 13.56 -2.84 -6.09
C SER A 114 13.61 -1.60 -7.00
N ARG A 115 12.50 -1.29 -7.69
CA ARG A 115 12.36 -0.11 -8.55
C ARG A 115 11.63 1.05 -7.85
N CYS A 116 11.03 0.81 -6.68
CA CYS A 116 10.46 1.89 -5.88
C CYS A 116 11.60 2.78 -5.37
N ASN A 117 11.54 4.07 -5.68
CA ASN A 117 12.54 5.03 -5.20
C ASN A 117 12.22 5.54 -3.79
N VAL A 118 11.81 4.64 -2.90
CA VAL A 118 11.57 4.95 -1.49
C VAL A 118 12.91 4.93 -0.75
N SER A 119 13.31 6.06 -0.17
CA SER A 119 14.64 6.18 0.46
C SER A 119 14.64 5.69 1.91
N ASN A 120 13.63 6.09 2.68
CA ASN A 120 13.47 5.72 4.09
C ASN A 120 12.02 5.34 4.33
N ILE A 121 11.77 4.28 5.10
CA ILE A 121 10.43 3.80 5.43
C ILE A 121 10.21 3.97 6.92
N ALA A 122 9.22 4.78 7.31
CA ALA A 122 8.79 4.91 8.70
C ALA A 122 7.72 3.87 9.06
N VAL A 123 6.84 3.54 8.11
CA VAL A 123 5.81 2.51 8.28
C VAL A 123 5.73 1.63 7.03
N LEU A 124 6.01 0.33 7.21
CA LEU A 124 5.79 -0.71 6.21
C LEU A 124 4.53 -1.51 6.55
N ARG A 125 3.54 -1.47 5.67
CA ARG A 125 2.35 -2.31 5.75
C ARG A 125 2.40 -3.41 4.70
N MET A 126 2.56 -4.66 5.14
CA MET A 126 2.51 -5.84 4.27
C MET A 126 1.10 -6.45 4.30
N ASP A 127 0.46 -6.60 3.15
CA ASP A 127 -0.89 -7.17 2.99
C ASP A 127 -1.01 -7.93 1.66
N GLY A 128 0.07 -8.63 1.28
CA GLY A 128 0.17 -9.38 0.02
C GLY A 128 -0.39 -10.80 0.06
N ASP A 129 -0.99 -11.21 1.19
CA ASP A 129 -1.61 -12.51 1.53
C ASP A 129 -0.74 -13.78 1.40
N MET A 130 0.15 -13.83 0.42
CA MET A 130 0.92 -15.01 0.05
C MET A 130 2.27 -15.05 0.78
N TYR A 131 2.78 -16.26 1.01
CA TYR A 131 4.13 -16.48 1.51
C TYR A 131 5.16 -15.82 0.60
N GLY A 132 5.09 -16.10 -0.71
CA GLY A 132 5.99 -15.47 -1.70
C GLY A 132 5.93 -13.95 -1.65
N SER A 133 4.71 -13.39 -1.63
CA SER A 133 4.51 -11.93 -1.55
C SER A 133 5.10 -11.28 -0.30
N THR A 134 5.19 -12.02 0.81
CA THR A 134 5.77 -11.51 2.07
C THR A 134 7.29 -11.66 2.10
N MET A 135 7.83 -12.60 1.31
CA MET A 135 9.27 -12.86 1.23
C MET A 135 9.98 -12.04 0.15
N ASP A 136 9.26 -11.67 -0.91
CA ASP A 136 9.71 -10.76 -1.97
C ASP A 136 10.07 -9.37 -1.39
#